data_AF-A0AAF0HRU3-F1
#
_entry.id   AF-A0AAF0HRU3-F1
#
_cell.length_a   1.000
_cell.length_b   1.000
_cell.length_c   1.000
_cell.angle_alpha   90.00
_cell.angle_beta   90.00
_cell.angle_gamma   90.00
#
_symmetry.space_group_name_H-M   'P 1'
#
loop_
_entity.id
_entity.type
_entity.pdbx_description
1 polymer ?
#
loop_
_entity_poly.entity_id
_entity_poly.type
_entity_poly.pdbx_seq_one_letter_code
_entity_poly.pdbx_strand_id
1 'polypeptide(L)'
;MKRTAFGKAALSSLVVATTMVGCTGAAFRSHSAAVRQENPDKSVTAAEKALVARDGVQAVQAAEAAVRAAPNNASYRQLLGRAYVLEGRFASAETAFTDAMTLGNSDARTIVSLALVQVALGKSDAARSLLAANTDNVPAGDYGLAMAMAGDATEGVRILSAAIQDPSATARTRQNLAYAYALAGRWKDARLVVGMDLAPLAANQRIVQWAATAEPSLAPQRVAALMGVSIDAADAGLPAALALAPAASDAAPTALAEAAPEAAPAPIADLPNPVQTAAVEVTPTATLTTRIIETAVPASTPAAKPAAVVAPKAASKPAPVRTAAKRDFIVEGPAGKAKPVKIAKATTVAAPAARMQQVAFIKPVTTGASNWVVQLGAYASPAIAKDKWMSMARVNDRIAAFPVLTSQATVNGKIFHRLAISGFGNRADAQTLCQSIKAQRGQCFVREGAPNAMPQRWAVAAPRGRQFASR
;
A
#
# COMPACT_ATOMS: atom_id res chain seq x y z
N MET A 1 -28.01 -30.11 63.90
CA MET A 1 -28.73 -31.40 64.09
C MET A 1 -28.58 -32.26 62.83
N LYS A 2 -28.65 -33.59 62.94
CA LYS A 2 -28.34 -34.56 61.87
C LYS A 2 -29.60 -35.05 61.13
N ARG A 3 -29.45 -35.44 59.85
CA ARG A 3 -30.09 -36.57 59.12
C ARG A 3 -29.58 -36.55 57.66
N THR A 4 -28.54 -37.32 57.30
CA THR A 4 -28.60 -38.69 56.71
C THR A 4 -29.48 -38.76 55.44
N ALA A 5 -28.97 -38.86 54.20
CA ALA A 5 -28.09 -39.85 53.56
C ALA A 5 -28.83 -41.00 52.86
N PHE A 6 -28.21 -41.54 51.79
CA PHE A 6 -28.62 -42.63 50.88
C PHE A 6 -29.63 -42.28 49.75
N GLY A 7 -29.38 -42.64 48.48
CA GLY A 7 -28.11 -43.14 47.93
C GLY A 7 -28.16 -43.83 46.56
N LYS A 8 -27.03 -44.51 46.28
CA LYS A 8 -26.78 -45.56 45.27
C LYS A 8 -26.64 -45.13 43.79
N ALA A 9 -25.42 -45.34 43.30
CA ALA A 9 -25.07 -45.38 41.88
C ALA A 9 -25.63 -46.64 41.19
N ALA A 10 -25.72 -46.59 39.87
CA ALA A 10 -25.83 -47.76 39.00
C ALA A 10 -24.69 -47.73 37.97
N LEU A 11 -23.99 -48.87 37.83
CA LEU A 11 -22.93 -49.10 36.84
C LEU A 11 -23.57 -49.24 35.45
N SER A 12 -23.02 -48.59 34.41
CA SER A 12 -22.04 -49.17 33.47
C SER A 12 -22.38 -50.56 32.91
N SER A 13 -22.36 -50.64 31.57
CA SER A 13 -22.25 -51.83 30.68
C SER A 13 -23.48 -52.13 29.82
N LEU A 14 -23.44 -51.71 28.56
CA LEU A 14 -24.06 -52.47 27.47
C LEU A 14 -23.11 -52.58 26.27
N VAL A 15 -22.29 -53.64 26.33
CA VAL A 15 -21.77 -54.48 25.23
C VAL A 15 -21.74 -53.87 23.82
N VAL A 16 -20.51 -53.72 23.30
CA VAL A 16 -20.24 -53.71 21.85
C VAL A 16 -20.54 -55.09 21.28
N ALA A 17 -21.43 -55.18 20.30
CA ALA A 17 -21.61 -56.36 19.46
C ALA A 17 -21.59 -55.95 17.98
N THR A 18 -20.54 -56.39 17.28
CA THR A 18 -20.34 -56.26 15.84
C THR A 18 -21.23 -57.23 15.06
N THR A 19 -21.71 -56.84 13.87
CA THR A 19 -21.43 -57.58 12.61
C THR A 19 -21.89 -56.79 11.37
N MET A 20 -21.24 -57.09 10.24
CA MET A 20 -21.55 -56.59 8.89
C MET A 20 -23.00 -56.87 8.47
N VAL A 21 -23.60 -55.95 7.68
CA VAL A 21 -24.26 -56.20 6.37
C VAL A 21 -24.51 -54.84 5.69
N GLY A 22 -24.30 -54.77 4.37
CA GLY A 22 -25.06 -53.85 3.51
C GLY A 22 -24.37 -52.56 3.07
N CYS A 23 -23.63 -52.62 1.96
CA CYS A 23 -23.44 -51.46 1.11
C CYS A 23 -24.78 -51.09 0.44
N THR A 24 -25.54 -50.16 1.04
CA THR A 24 -26.52 -49.37 0.30
C THR A 24 -26.00 -47.93 0.21
N GLY A 25 -26.01 -47.37 -0.99
CA GLY A 25 -25.46 -46.05 -1.30
C GLY A 25 -26.28 -44.90 -0.72
N ALA A 26 -26.38 -44.82 0.60
CA ALA A 26 -26.94 -43.69 1.33
C ALA A 26 -25.97 -42.50 1.26
N ALA A 27 -25.93 -41.89 0.08
CA ALA A 27 -25.31 -40.62 -0.27
C ALA A 27 -24.27 -40.08 0.73
N PHE A 28 -23.01 -40.05 0.29
CA PHE A 28 -22.17 -38.89 0.53
C PHE A 28 -22.89 -37.67 -0.07
N ARG A 29 -23.86 -37.13 0.67
CA ARG A 29 -24.22 -35.72 0.56
C ARG A 29 -22.97 -35.01 1.02
N SER A 30 -22.13 -34.68 0.05
CA SER A 30 -21.25 -33.52 0.15
C SER A 30 -22.12 -32.43 0.72
N HIS A 31 -21.97 -32.21 2.03
CA HIS A 31 -22.40 -30.96 2.62
C HIS A 31 -21.39 -29.97 2.08
N SER A 32 -21.62 -29.55 0.83
CA SER A 32 -21.52 -28.17 0.43
C SER A 32 -22.29 -27.41 1.49
N ALA A 33 -21.63 -27.16 2.63
CA ALA A 33 -22.08 -26.22 3.63
C ALA A 33 -22.26 -24.96 2.82
N ALA A 34 -23.53 -24.64 2.53
CA ALA A 34 -23.86 -23.58 1.58
C ALA A 34 -23.18 -22.34 2.15
N VAL A 35 -22.05 -21.97 1.55
CA VAL A 35 -21.17 -20.94 2.09
C VAL A 35 -22.07 -19.74 2.17
N ARG A 36 -22.45 -19.38 3.39
CA ARG A 36 -23.42 -18.31 3.61
C ARG A 36 -22.80 -17.12 2.93
N GLN A 37 -23.38 -16.70 1.80
CA GLN A 37 -22.80 -15.66 0.96
C GLN A 37 -22.86 -14.37 1.78
N GLU A 38 -21.79 -14.19 2.55
CA GLU A 38 -21.62 -13.08 3.45
C GLU A 38 -21.42 -11.88 2.55
N ASN A 39 -22.35 -10.92 2.62
CA ASN A 39 -22.34 -9.78 1.71
C ASN A 39 -20.94 -9.12 1.78
N PRO A 40 -20.14 -9.16 0.69
CA PRO A 40 -18.76 -8.74 0.73
C PRO A 40 -18.63 -7.27 1.11
N ASP A 41 -19.62 -6.44 0.78
CA ASP A 41 -19.65 -5.01 1.12
C ASP A 41 -19.62 -4.78 2.63
N LYS A 42 -20.23 -5.67 3.43
CA LYS A 42 -20.18 -5.61 4.90
C LYS A 42 -18.77 -5.90 5.40
N SER A 43 -18.12 -6.92 4.85
CA SER A 43 -16.75 -7.33 5.22
C SER A 43 -15.72 -6.28 4.78
N VAL A 44 -15.88 -5.71 3.59
CA VAL A 44 -15.09 -4.56 3.09
C VAL A 44 -15.25 -3.36 4.03
N THR A 45 -16.48 -2.95 4.35
CA THR A 45 -16.74 -1.80 5.24
C THR A 45 -16.16 -2.03 6.64
N ALA A 46 -16.24 -3.27 7.15
CA ALA A 46 -15.63 -3.64 8.43
C ALA A 46 -14.10 -3.56 8.39
N ALA A 47 -13.47 -4.09 7.34
CA ALA A 47 -12.02 -4.02 7.14
C ALA A 47 -11.52 -2.56 7.00
N GLU A 48 -12.21 -1.74 6.22
CA GLU A 48 -11.90 -0.30 6.08
C GLU A 48 -12.00 0.43 7.42
N LYS A 49 -13.07 0.17 8.19
CA LYS A 49 -13.24 0.74 9.53
C LYS A 49 -12.13 0.30 10.48
N ALA A 50 -11.75 -0.98 10.47
CA ALA A 50 -10.67 -1.52 11.29
C ALA A 50 -9.29 -0.94 10.91
N LEU A 51 -9.02 -0.77 9.62
CA LEU A 51 -7.82 -0.10 9.10
C LEU A 51 -7.72 1.37 9.58
N VAL A 52 -8.85 2.11 9.60
CA VAL A 52 -8.92 3.46 10.14
C VAL A 52 -8.73 3.47 11.67
N ALA A 53 -9.30 2.48 12.37
CA ALA A 53 -9.11 2.29 13.81
C ALA A 53 -7.70 1.77 14.21
N ARG A 54 -6.86 1.40 13.23
CA ARG A 54 -5.57 0.72 13.41
C ARG A 54 -5.68 -0.63 14.15
N ASP A 55 -6.83 -1.29 14.03
CA ASP A 55 -7.06 -2.65 14.53
C ASP A 55 -6.66 -3.67 13.43
N GLY A 56 -5.42 -4.16 13.51
CA GLY A 56 -4.87 -5.10 12.53
C GLY A 56 -5.61 -6.45 12.52
N VAL A 57 -5.98 -6.97 13.68
CA VAL A 57 -6.64 -8.28 13.82
C VAL A 57 -8.03 -8.25 13.17
N GLN A 58 -8.85 -7.25 13.48
CA GLN A 58 -10.17 -7.09 12.85
C GLN A 58 -10.05 -6.74 11.36
N ALA A 59 -9.04 -5.97 10.96
CA ALA A 59 -8.80 -5.65 9.55
C ALA A 59 -8.49 -6.91 8.72
N VAL A 60 -7.62 -7.79 9.23
CA VAL A 60 -7.28 -9.06 8.56
C VAL A 60 -8.51 -9.95 8.48
N GLN A 61 -9.18 -10.25 9.60
CA GLN A 61 -10.37 -11.12 9.63
C GLN A 61 -11.45 -10.69 8.63
N ALA A 62 -11.74 -9.38 8.56
CA ALA A 62 -12.75 -8.83 7.68
C ALA A 62 -12.29 -8.78 6.19
N ALA A 63 -11.01 -8.50 5.92
CA ALA A 63 -10.49 -8.51 4.55
C ALA A 63 -10.36 -9.93 3.98
N GLU A 64 -9.96 -10.90 4.80
CA GLU A 64 -9.99 -12.32 4.44
C GLU A 64 -11.41 -12.78 4.12
N ALA A 65 -12.42 -12.34 4.87
CA ALA A 65 -13.83 -12.62 4.57
C ALA A 65 -14.28 -12.03 3.23
N ALA A 66 -13.87 -10.80 2.89
CA ALA A 66 -14.14 -10.19 1.60
C ALA A 66 -13.50 -10.98 0.44
N VAL A 67 -12.25 -11.42 0.59
CA VAL A 67 -11.56 -12.25 -0.42
C VAL A 67 -12.19 -13.65 -0.54
N ARG A 68 -12.64 -14.29 0.56
CA ARG A 68 -13.41 -15.55 0.49
C ARG A 68 -14.71 -15.40 -0.29
N ALA A 69 -15.39 -14.25 -0.17
CA ALA A 69 -16.64 -13.99 -0.88
C ALA A 69 -16.43 -13.67 -2.38
N ALA A 70 -15.31 -13.04 -2.76
CA ALA A 70 -14.95 -12.81 -4.16
C ALA A 70 -13.42 -12.96 -4.41
N PRO A 71 -12.91 -14.18 -4.62
CA PRO A 71 -11.46 -14.45 -4.70
C PRO A 71 -10.73 -13.73 -5.83
N ASN A 72 -11.43 -13.38 -6.90
CA ASN A 72 -10.86 -12.74 -8.09
C ASN A 72 -11.06 -11.22 -8.11
N ASN A 73 -11.46 -10.60 -6.98
CA ASN A 73 -11.59 -9.15 -6.88
C ASN A 73 -10.27 -8.49 -6.49
N ALA A 74 -9.63 -7.81 -7.45
CA ALA A 74 -8.35 -7.12 -7.26
C ALA A 74 -8.36 -6.12 -6.10
N SER A 75 -9.46 -5.37 -5.93
CA SER A 75 -9.61 -4.38 -4.86
C SER A 75 -9.72 -5.02 -3.47
N TYR A 76 -10.31 -6.21 -3.36
CA TYR A 76 -10.40 -6.93 -2.09
C TYR A 76 -9.04 -7.53 -1.70
N ARG A 77 -8.26 -8.01 -2.67
CA ARG A 77 -6.86 -8.43 -2.42
C ARG A 77 -5.95 -7.24 -2.07
N GLN A 78 -6.16 -6.08 -2.68
CA GLN A 78 -5.51 -4.82 -2.31
C GLN A 78 -5.82 -4.41 -0.86
N LEU A 79 -7.08 -4.54 -0.45
CA LEU A 79 -7.53 -4.28 0.92
C LEU A 79 -6.91 -5.27 1.92
N LEU A 80 -6.82 -6.55 1.55
CA LEU A 80 -6.18 -7.60 2.33
C LEU A 80 -4.67 -7.37 2.52
N GLY A 81 -3.94 -6.99 1.47
CA GLY A 81 -2.53 -6.61 1.57
C GLY A 81 -2.31 -5.45 2.55
N ARG A 82 -3.20 -4.45 2.57
CA ARG A 82 -3.16 -3.35 3.55
C ARG A 82 -3.46 -3.81 4.98
N ALA A 83 -4.34 -4.80 5.16
CA ALA A 83 -4.65 -5.36 6.47
C ALA A 83 -3.44 -6.13 7.04
N TYR A 84 -2.80 -6.97 6.23
CA TYR A 84 -1.57 -7.66 6.62
C TYR A 84 -0.40 -6.69 6.93
N VAL A 85 -0.22 -5.62 6.14
CA VAL A 85 0.75 -4.57 6.49
C VAL A 85 0.47 -3.94 7.85
N LEU A 86 -0.80 -3.65 8.18
CA LEU A 86 -1.16 -3.05 9.47
C LEU A 86 -0.83 -3.97 10.65
N GLU A 87 -1.01 -5.26 10.48
CA GLU A 87 -0.84 -6.27 11.52
C GLU A 87 0.63 -6.73 11.65
N GLY A 88 1.42 -6.65 10.57
CA GLY A 88 2.88 -6.85 10.56
C GLY A 88 3.35 -8.02 9.68
N ARG A 89 2.40 -8.77 9.12
CA ARG A 89 2.61 -9.94 8.24
C ARG A 89 3.02 -9.54 6.81
N PHE A 90 4.31 -9.30 6.62
CA PHE A 90 4.85 -8.81 5.34
C PHE A 90 4.85 -9.83 4.19
N ALA A 91 5.05 -11.13 4.44
CA ALA A 91 4.99 -12.16 3.41
C ALA A 91 3.55 -12.41 2.95
N SER A 92 2.59 -12.37 3.89
CA SER A 92 1.15 -12.37 3.57
C SER A 92 0.76 -11.14 2.74
N ALA A 93 1.27 -9.96 3.11
CA ALA A 93 1.03 -8.72 2.37
C ALA A 93 1.61 -8.74 0.95
N GLU A 94 2.83 -9.26 0.77
CA GLU A 94 3.48 -9.38 -0.54
C GLU A 94 2.62 -10.19 -1.50
N THR A 95 2.16 -11.36 -1.04
CA THR A 95 1.30 -12.25 -1.81
C THR A 95 -0.02 -11.55 -2.19
N ALA A 96 -0.72 -10.98 -1.22
CA ALA A 96 -2.02 -10.33 -1.46
C ALA A 96 -1.93 -9.11 -2.40
N PHE A 97 -0.87 -8.32 -2.34
CA PHE A 97 -0.65 -7.22 -3.29
C PHE A 97 -0.21 -7.73 -4.68
N THR A 98 0.61 -8.79 -4.76
CA THR A 98 1.00 -9.42 -6.03
C THR A 98 -0.22 -10.00 -6.74
N ASP A 99 -1.11 -10.69 -6.02
CA ASP A 99 -2.38 -11.17 -6.55
C ASP A 99 -3.27 -10.02 -7.03
N ALA A 100 -3.34 -8.91 -6.28
CA ALA A 100 -4.11 -7.73 -6.69
C ALA A 100 -3.59 -7.14 -8.01
N MET A 101 -2.27 -7.08 -8.19
CA MET A 101 -1.64 -6.64 -9.44
C MET A 101 -1.86 -7.64 -10.58
N THR A 102 -1.81 -8.94 -10.29
CA THR A 102 -2.12 -10.04 -11.24
C THR A 102 -3.57 -9.94 -11.75
N LEU A 103 -4.50 -9.54 -10.88
CA LEU A 103 -5.90 -9.26 -11.21
C LEU A 103 -6.12 -7.85 -11.82
N GLY A 104 -5.05 -7.15 -12.20
CA GLY A 104 -5.10 -5.88 -12.95
C GLY A 104 -5.07 -4.59 -12.12
N ASN A 105 -4.87 -4.65 -10.80
CA ASN A 105 -4.68 -3.42 -10.01
C ASN A 105 -3.33 -2.76 -10.36
N SER A 106 -3.36 -1.57 -10.96
CA SER A 106 -2.17 -0.77 -11.32
C SER A 106 -2.09 0.55 -10.56
N ASP A 107 -2.66 0.58 -9.35
CA ASP A 107 -2.70 1.75 -8.50
C ASP A 107 -1.30 2.01 -7.89
N ALA A 108 -0.77 3.23 -8.05
CA ALA A 108 0.50 3.70 -7.45
C ALA A 108 0.68 3.28 -5.98
N ARG A 109 -0.39 3.39 -5.18
CA ARG A 109 -0.38 3.00 -3.76
C ARG A 109 -0.11 1.51 -3.59
N THR A 110 -0.73 0.65 -4.40
CA THR A 110 -0.48 -0.80 -4.38
C THR A 110 0.96 -1.10 -4.78
N ILE A 111 1.43 -0.49 -5.87
CA ILE A 111 2.80 -0.66 -6.40
C ILE A 111 3.84 -0.25 -5.34
N VAL A 112 3.71 0.94 -4.75
CA VAL A 112 4.65 1.44 -3.73
C VAL A 112 4.50 0.68 -2.41
N SER A 113 3.30 0.29 -2.00
CA SER A 113 3.12 -0.57 -0.82
C SER A 113 3.79 -1.93 -1.02
N LEU A 114 3.64 -2.57 -2.17
CA LEU A 114 4.31 -3.84 -2.49
C LEU A 114 5.84 -3.66 -2.54
N ALA A 115 6.35 -2.59 -3.17
CA ALA A 115 7.78 -2.30 -3.18
C ALA A 115 8.34 -2.11 -1.76
N LEU A 116 7.65 -1.37 -0.89
CA LEU A 116 8.05 -1.21 0.51
C LEU A 116 7.97 -2.55 1.27
N VAL A 117 6.92 -3.35 1.06
CA VAL A 117 6.80 -4.70 1.64
C VAL A 117 7.97 -5.60 1.19
N GLN A 118 8.35 -5.57 -0.07
CA GLN A 118 9.51 -6.30 -0.59
C GLN A 118 10.81 -5.84 0.08
N VAL A 119 11.02 -4.54 0.28
CA VAL A 119 12.15 -4.01 1.08
C VAL A 119 12.08 -4.50 2.54
N ALA A 120 10.90 -4.60 3.14
CA ALA A 120 10.72 -5.16 4.48
C ALA A 120 11.11 -6.64 4.57
N LEU A 121 10.95 -7.38 3.47
CA LEU A 121 11.38 -8.78 3.32
C LEU A 121 12.84 -8.92 2.82
N GLY A 122 13.60 -7.83 2.73
CA GLY A 122 14.98 -7.82 2.22
C GLY A 122 15.11 -7.95 0.69
N LYS A 123 13.99 -7.98 -0.05
CA LYS A 123 13.91 -8.16 -1.50
C LYS A 123 14.06 -6.83 -2.26
N SER A 124 15.09 -6.06 -1.93
CA SER A 124 15.33 -4.72 -2.49
C SER A 124 15.42 -4.70 -4.03
N ASP A 125 16.00 -5.74 -4.64
CA ASP A 125 16.10 -5.83 -6.10
C ASP A 125 14.74 -6.00 -6.78
N ALA A 126 13.87 -6.85 -6.21
CA ALA A 126 12.49 -7.00 -6.68
C ALA A 126 11.72 -5.69 -6.55
N ALA A 127 11.89 -4.95 -5.44
CA ALA A 127 11.27 -3.65 -5.23
C ALA A 127 11.71 -2.62 -6.28
N ARG A 128 13.02 -2.54 -6.59
CA ARG A 128 13.55 -1.64 -7.63
C ARG A 128 13.02 -2.02 -9.02
N SER A 129 13.02 -3.30 -9.37
CA SER A 129 12.47 -3.80 -10.64
C SER A 129 10.97 -3.50 -10.78
N LEU A 130 10.19 -3.73 -9.72
CA LEU A 130 8.76 -3.43 -9.67
C LEU A 130 8.47 -1.94 -9.89
N LEU A 131 9.22 -1.06 -9.22
CA LEU A 131 9.10 0.39 -9.37
C LEU A 131 9.46 0.82 -10.79
N ALA A 132 10.62 0.40 -11.31
CA ALA A 132 11.07 0.74 -12.66
C ALA A 132 10.07 0.33 -13.75
N ALA A 133 9.52 -0.89 -13.65
CA ALA A 133 8.46 -1.38 -14.55
C ALA A 133 7.14 -0.59 -14.46
N ASN A 134 6.97 0.26 -13.44
CA ASN A 134 5.77 1.02 -13.15
C ASN A 134 6.00 2.54 -13.05
N THR A 135 7.09 3.07 -13.64
CA THR A 135 7.42 4.50 -13.50
C THR A 135 6.31 5.45 -13.98
N ASP A 136 5.53 5.07 -15.00
CA ASP A 136 4.38 5.85 -15.50
C ASP A 136 3.15 5.79 -14.54
N ASN A 137 3.13 4.83 -13.61
CA ASN A 137 2.04 4.58 -12.68
C ASN A 137 2.23 5.27 -11.33
N VAL A 138 3.46 5.59 -10.94
CA VAL A 138 3.80 6.15 -9.63
C VAL A 138 4.19 7.63 -9.76
N PRO A 139 3.60 8.56 -8.98
CA PRO A 139 4.03 9.96 -8.97
C PRO A 139 5.52 10.11 -8.60
N ALA A 140 6.22 11.06 -9.23
CA ALA A 140 7.67 11.21 -9.09
C ALA A 140 8.12 11.37 -7.62
N GLY A 141 7.36 12.08 -6.79
CA GLY A 141 7.66 12.26 -5.37
C GLY A 141 7.60 10.98 -4.53
N ASP A 142 6.75 10.02 -4.92
CA ASP A 142 6.69 8.70 -4.30
C ASP A 142 7.72 7.76 -4.89
N TYR A 143 7.86 7.76 -6.23
CA TYR A 143 8.82 6.91 -6.93
C TYR A 143 10.24 7.14 -6.40
N GLY A 144 10.67 8.41 -6.31
CA GLY A 144 12.00 8.74 -5.79
C GLY A 144 12.19 8.36 -4.32
N LEU A 145 11.16 8.49 -3.48
CA LEU A 145 11.23 8.02 -2.09
C LEU A 145 11.31 6.48 -2.02
N ALA A 146 10.49 5.78 -2.82
CA ALA A 146 10.44 4.32 -2.84
C ALA A 146 11.76 3.72 -3.37
N MET A 147 12.36 4.30 -4.42
CA MET A 147 13.68 3.92 -4.91
C MET A 147 14.77 4.11 -3.85
N ALA A 148 14.77 5.24 -3.13
CA ALA A 148 15.71 5.47 -2.04
C ALA A 148 15.53 4.47 -0.89
N MET A 149 14.29 4.16 -0.52
CA MET A 149 13.98 3.15 0.50
C MET A 149 14.45 1.75 0.08
N ALA A 150 14.33 1.42 -1.20
CA ALA A 150 14.81 0.18 -1.83
C ALA A 150 16.32 0.14 -2.13
N GLY A 151 17.10 1.05 -1.53
CA GLY A 151 18.57 1.05 -1.57
C GLY A 151 19.17 1.87 -2.71
N ASP A 152 18.38 2.36 -3.67
CA ASP A 152 18.85 3.27 -4.71
C ASP A 152 18.61 4.74 -4.32
N ALA A 153 19.35 5.17 -3.30
CA ALA A 153 19.27 6.52 -2.79
C ALA A 153 19.77 7.57 -3.81
N THR A 154 20.65 7.18 -4.73
CA THR A 154 21.15 8.06 -5.80
C THR A 154 20.06 8.37 -6.82
N GLU A 155 19.34 7.35 -7.33
CA GLU A 155 18.20 7.56 -8.23
C GLU A 155 17.06 8.29 -7.51
N GLY A 156 16.80 7.93 -6.26
CA GLY A 156 15.81 8.61 -5.43
C GLY A 156 16.09 10.11 -5.28
N VAL A 157 17.35 10.48 -4.99
CA VAL A 157 17.81 11.88 -4.97
C VAL A 157 17.64 12.55 -6.33
N ARG A 158 17.99 11.89 -7.45
CA ARG A 158 17.86 12.45 -8.80
C ARG A 158 16.40 12.81 -9.12
N ILE A 159 15.48 11.86 -8.91
CA ILE A 159 14.05 12.06 -9.16
C ILE A 159 13.46 13.13 -8.24
N LEU A 160 13.75 13.07 -6.93
CA LEU A 160 13.22 14.04 -5.97
C LEU A 160 13.79 15.45 -6.17
N SER A 161 15.02 15.58 -6.67
CA SER A 161 15.63 16.88 -7.02
C SER A 161 14.94 17.53 -8.22
N ALA A 162 14.45 16.73 -9.19
CA ALA A 162 13.59 17.23 -10.26
C ALA A 162 12.18 17.55 -9.72
N ALA A 163 11.61 16.70 -8.87
CA ALA A 163 10.27 16.87 -8.32
C ALA A 163 10.11 18.13 -7.45
N ILE A 164 11.16 18.61 -6.75
CA ILE A 164 11.08 19.87 -6.00
C ILE A 164 11.05 21.15 -6.86
N GLN A 165 11.36 21.05 -8.16
CA GLN A 165 11.27 22.18 -9.09
C GLN A 165 9.84 22.38 -9.63
N ASP A 166 8.94 21.42 -9.40
CA ASP A 166 7.55 21.54 -9.82
C ASP A 166 6.80 22.58 -8.96
N PRO A 167 5.97 23.50 -9.53
CA PRO A 167 5.19 24.47 -8.77
C PRO A 167 4.12 23.89 -7.82
N SER A 168 3.91 22.58 -7.82
CA SER A 168 3.11 21.81 -6.86
C SER A 168 3.93 21.17 -5.74
N ALA A 169 5.27 21.25 -5.78
CA ALA A 169 6.17 20.68 -4.78
C ALA A 169 5.84 21.17 -3.36
N THR A 170 5.68 20.23 -2.45
CA THR A 170 5.26 20.50 -1.07
C THR A 170 6.45 20.41 -0.11
N ALA A 171 6.22 20.80 1.15
CA ALA A 171 7.12 20.45 2.25
C ALA A 171 7.37 18.92 2.31
N ARG A 172 6.37 18.07 2.01
CA ARG A 172 6.57 16.61 1.93
C ARG A 172 7.59 16.24 0.85
N THR A 173 7.51 16.84 -0.34
CA THR A 173 8.47 16.59 -1.43
C THR A 173 9.90 16.95 -1.01
N ARG A 174 10.08 18.08 -0.31
CA ARG A 174 11.38 18.48 0.26
C ARG A 174 11.86 17.55 1.38
N GLN A 175 10.98 17.16 2.30
CA GLN A 175 11.31 16.21 3.37
C GLN A 175 11.67 14.82 2.82
N ASN A 176 11.00 14.36 1.75
CA ASN A 176 11.37 13.14 1.02
C ASN A 176 12.77 13.27 0.40
N LEU A 177 13.09 14.40 -0.25
CA LEU A 177 14.43 14.66 -0.80
C LEU A 177 15.50 14.69 0.29
N ALA A 178 15.25 15.39 1.40
CA ALA A 178 16.15 15.42 2.56
C ALA A 178 16.40 14.02 3.13
N TYR A 179 15.39 13.15 3.13
CA TYR A 179 15.54 11.77 3.57
C TYR A 179 16.31 10.91 2.56
N ALA A 180 16.06 11.07 1.26
CA ALA A 180 16.84 10.41 0.22
C ALA A 180 18.33 10.81 0.28
N TYR A 181 18.62 12.09 0.56
CA TYR A 181 19.99 12.53 0.86
C TYR A 181 20.59 11.85 2.09
N ALA A 182 19.82 11.65 3.16
CA ALA A 182 20.28 10.94 4.35
C ALA A 182 20.60 9.46 4.04
N LEU A 183 19.75 8.78 3.27
CA LEU A 183 19.98 7.40 2.81
C LEU A 183 21.17 7.29 1.85
N ALA A 184 21.48 8.35 1.08
CA ALA A 184 22.67 8.45 0.24
C ALA A 184 23.95 8.85 1.01
N GLY A 185 23.91 8.94 2.35
CA GLY A 185 25.03 9.42 3.16
C GLY A 185 25.37 10.92 2.99
N ARG A 186 24.55 11.67 2.25
CA ARG A 186 24.73 13.10 1.97
C ARG A 186 24.18 13.98 3.10
N TRP A 187 24.71 13.77 4.30
CA TRP A 187 24.22 14.38 5.56
C TRP A 187 24.16 15.93 5.55
N LYS A 188 25.08 16.58 4.83
CA LYS A 188 25.11 18.04 4.68
C LYS A 188 23.89 18.54 3.90
N ASP A 189 23.62 17.92 2.76
CA ASP A 189 22.48 18.25 1.88
C ASP A 189 21.15 17.89 2.55
N ALA A 190 21.09 16.74 3.22
CA ALA A 190 19.95 16.34 4.04
C ALA A 190 19.60 17.41 5.09
N ARG A 191 20.59 17.92 5.85
CA ARG A 191 20.37 18.97 6.85
C ARG A 191 19.91 20.28 6.21
N LEU A 192 20.50 20.66 5.07
CA LEU A 192 20.17 21.89 4.34
C LEU A 192 18.71 21.87 3.87
N VAL A 193 18.26 20.78 3.24
CA VAL A 193 16.88 20.68 2.74
C VAL A 193 15.88 20.51 3.88
N VAL A 194 16.18 19.71 4.91
CA VAL A 194 15.26 19.52 6.05
C VAL A 194 15.05 20.81 6.85
N GLY A 195 16.07 21.67 6.90
CA GLY A 195 16.04 22.99 7.55
C GLY A 195 15.23 24.06 6.80
N MET A 196 14.77 23.79 5.57
CA MET A 196 13.86 24.70 4.86
C MET A 196 12.46 24.73 5.48
N ASP A 197 12.03 23.63 6.11
CA ASP A 197 10.69 23.48 6.69
C ASP A 197 10.70 23.35 8.23
N LEU A 198 11.86 23.16 8.85
CA LEU A 198 12.00 22.87 10.29
C LEU A 198 12.98 23.83 10.99
N ALA A 199 12.65 24.21 12.23
CA ALA A 199 13.57 24.95 13.10
C ALA A 199 14.88 24.16 13.34
N PRO A 200 16.05 24.82 13.54
CA PRO A 200 17.36 24.16 13.55
C PRO A 200 17.50 22.98 14.52
N LEU A 201 16.91 23.07 15.72
CA LEU A 201 16.90 21.97 16.70
C LEU A 201 16.14 20.75 16.15
N ALA A 202 14.93 20.96 15.61
CA ALA A 202 14.08 19.91 15.06
C ALA A 202 14.69 19.30 13.79
N ALA A 203 15.35 20.11 12.96
CA ALA A 203 16.13 19.66 11.81
C ALA A 203 17.27 18.71 12.25
N ASN A 204 18.08 19.11 13.24
CA ASN A 204 19.15 18.26 13.76
C ASN A 204 18.61 16.96 14.40
N GLN A 205 17.53 17.03 15.19
CA GLN A 205 16.87 15.84 15.74
C GLN A 205 16.37 14.90 14.63
N ARG A 206 15.82 15.43 13.53
CA ARG A 206 15.39 14.63 12.38
C ARG A 206 16.56 13.92 11.69
N ILE A 207 17.68 14.62 11.49
CA ILE A 207 18.90 14.02 10.92
C ILE A 207 19.43 12.88 11.81
N VAL A 208 19.47 13.05 13.13
CA VAL A 208 19.89 11.98 14.06
C VAL A 208 18.94 10.77 14.00
N GLN A 209 17.63 10.99 13.93
CA GLN A 209 16.63 9.91 13.79
C GLN A 209 16.79 9.13 12.48
N TRP A 210 17.10 9.82 11.38
CA TRP A 210 17.37 9.17 10.09
C TRP A 210 18.71 8.43 10.09
N ALA A 211 19.78 9.03 10.64
CA ALA A 211 21.09 8.39 10.75
C ALA A 211 21.02 7.05 11.51
N ALA A 212 20.23 6.98 12.58
CA ALA A 212 20.01 5.75 13.37
C ALA A 212 19.34 4.59 12.59
N THR A 213 18.82 4.82 11.38
CA THR A 213 18.16 3.80 10.55
C THR A 213 18.59 3.83 9.07
N ALA A 214 19.63 4.59 8.73
CA ALA A 214 20.08 4.77 7.35
C ALA A 214 20.89 3.58 6.80
N GLU A 215 21.49 2.79 7.69
CA GLU A 215 22.24 1.57 7.35
C GLU A 215 21.38 0.65 6.45
N PRO A 216 21.93 0.10 5.35
CA PRO A 216 21.18 -0.79 4.46
C PRO A 216 20.59 -2.02 5.17
N SER A 217 21.30 -2.61 6.14
CA SER A 217 20.81 -3.76 6.92
C SER A 217 19.59 -3.44 7.79
N LEU A 218 19.34 -2.16 8.09
CA LEU A 218 18.17 -1.69 8.84
C LEU A 218 16.96 -1.35 7.95
N ALA A 219 16.99 -1.72 6.67
CA ALA A 219 15.88 -1.47 5.74
C ALA A 219 14.52 -2.03 6.22
N PRO A 220 14.42 -3.25 6.79
CA PRO A 220 13.15 -3.75 7.33
C PRO A 220 12.58 -2.91 8.46
N GLN A 221 13.41 -2.57 9.44
CA GLN A 221 13.01 -1.75 10.59
C GLN A 221 12.66 -0.33 10.16
N ARG A 222 13.40 0.23 9.18
CA ARG A 222 13.14 1.54 8.57
C ARG A 222 11.76 1.58 7.89
N VAL A 223 11.42 0.55 7.10
CA VAL A 223 10.11 0.42 6.44
C VAL A 223 8.97 0.21 7.45
N ALA A 224 9.13 -0.69 8.42
CA ALA A 224 8.13 -0.92 9.47
C ALA A 224 7.87 0.36 10.29
N ALA A 225 8.92 1.11 10.64
CA ALA A 225 8.85 2.39 11.33
C ALA A 225 8.24 3.53 10.49
N LEU A 226 8.28 3.43 9.15
CA LEU A 226 7.63 4.35 8.21
C LEU A 226 6.11 4.12 8.19
N MET A 227 5.67 2.85 8.10
CA MET A 227 4.25 2.46 8.09
C MET A 227 3.62 2.45 9.50
N GLY A 228 4.46 2.54 10.54
CA GLY A 228 4.07 2.62 11.95
C GLY A 228 3.61 1.28 12.52
N VAL A 229 4.22 0.18 12.07
CA VAL A 229 3.84 -1.20 12.40
C VAL A 229 5.05 -1.98 12.92
N SER A 230 4.82 -3.10 13.58
CA SER A 230 5.84 -4.10 13.88
C SER A 230 6.03 -5.06 12.70
N ILE A 231 7.17 -5.76 12.66
CA ILE A 231 7.34 -6.94 11.81
C ILE A 231 6.84 -8.14 12.62
N ASP A 232 5.90 -8.92 12.07
CA ASP A 232 5.61 -10.24 12.61
C ASP A 232 6.61 -11.26 12.03
N ALA A 233 7.41 -11.85 12.92
CA ALA A 233 8.37 -12.89 12.56
C ALA A 233 7.72 -14.28 12.42
N ALA A 234 6.47 -14.44 12.85
CA ALA A 234 5.69 -15.67 12.73
C ALA A 234 4.82 -15.73 11.46
N ASP A 235 4.98 -14.76 10.54
CA ASP A 235 4.20 -14.70 9.30
C ASP A 235 4.48 -15.89 8.37
N ALA A 236 3.63 -16.91 8.45
CA ALA A 236 3.67 -18.09 7.59
C ALA A 236 3.25 -17.82 6.13
N GLY A 237 2.90 -16.57 5.78
CA GLY A 237 2.38 -16.19 4.47
C GLY A 237 0.87 -16.30 4.34
N LEU A 238 0.38 -16.12 3.12
CA LEU A 238 -1.06 -16.10 2.83
C LEU A 238 -1.70 -17.47 3.15
N PRO A 239 -2.82 -17.53 3.90
CA PRO A 239 -3.53 -18.78 4.15
C PRO A 239 -3.90 -19.50 2.85
N ALA A 240 -3.62 -20.80 2.75
CA ALA A 240 -3.82 -21.57 1.51
C ALA A 240 -5.25 -21.51 0.96
N ALA A 241 -6.26 -21.39 1.82
CA ALA A 241 -7.67 -21.22 1.44
C ALA A 241 -7.98 -19.88 0.73
N LEU A 242 -7.04 -18.92 0.73
CA LEU A 242 -7.14 -17.62 0.06
C LEU A 242 -6.22 -17.50 -1.16
N ALA A 243 -5.38 -18.51 -1.43
CA ALA A 243 -4.48 -18.51 -2.58
C ALA A 243 -5.26 -18.21 -3.87
N LEU A 244 -4.71 -17.36 -4.72
CA LEU A 244 -5.30 -17.12 -6.03
C LEU A 244 -5.13 -18.41 -6.85
N ALA A 245 -6.24 -19.12 -7.10
CA ALA A 245 -6.23 -20.28 -7.96
C ALA A 245 -5.68 -19.87 -9.34
N PRO A 246 -4.82 -20.69 -9.98
CA PRO A 246 -4.43 -20.43 -11.36
C PRO A 246 -5.72 -20.33 -12.19
N ALA A 247 -5.78 -19.31 -13.06
CA ALA A 247 -6.92 -19.15 -13.95
C ALA A 247 -7.12 -20.49 -14.68
N ALA A 248 -8.30 -21.08 -14.55
CA ALA A 248 -8.60 -22.34 -15.21
C ALA A 248 -8.43 -22.12 -16.71
N SER A 249 -7.38 -22.70 -17.27
CA SER A 249 -7.29 -22.92 -18.71
C SER A 249 -8.54 -23.71 -19.10
N ASP A 250 -9.16 -23.39 -20.23
CA ASP A 250 -10.34 -24.11 -20.76
C ASP A 250 -10.07 -25.58 -21.14
N ALA A 251 -8.89 -26.12 -20.78
CA ALA A 251 -8.76 -27.52 -20.45
C ALA A 251 -9.72 -27.87 -19.29
N ALA A 252 -10.93 -28.30 -19.67
CA ALA A 252 -11.77 -29.14 -18.83
C ALA A 252 -10.88 -30.20 -18.15
N PRO A 253 -11.18 -30.62 -16.90
CA PRO A 253 -10.40 -31.65 -16.24
C PRO A 253 -10.48 -32.92 -17.07
N THR A 254 -9.45 -33.16 -17.86
CA THR A 254 -9.07 -34.50 -18.27
C THR A 254 -8.74 -35.21 -16.97
N ALA A 255 -9.75 -35.87 -16.42
CA ALA A 255 -9.53 -36.91 -15.44
C ALA A 255 -8.40 -37.76 -16.02
N LEU A 256 -7.27 -37.84 -15.31
CA LEU A 256 -6.28 -38.85 -15.63
C LEU A 256 -7.03 -40.17 -15.54
N ALA A 257 -7.29 -40.76 -16.71
CA ALA A 257 -7.88 -42.07 -16.79
C ALA A 257 -6.96 -42.98 -16.01
N GLU A 258 -7.48 -43.54 -14.92
CA GLU A 258 -6.75 -44.43 -14.04
C GLU A 258 -6.18 -45.55 -14.91
N ALA A 259 -4.84 -45.58 -15.01
CA ALA A 259 -4.18 -46.52 -15.90
C ALA A 259 -4.54 -47.93 -15.43
N ALA A 260 -5.30 -48.66 -16.25
CA ALA A 260 -5.62 -50.05 -16.00
C ALA A 260 -4.29 -50.80 -15.76
N PRO A 261 -4.17 -51.60 -14.69
CA PRO A 261 -2.90 -52.19 -14.32
C PRO A 261 -2.42 -53.12 -15.44
N GLU A 262 -1.32 -52.72 -16.10
CA GLU A 262 -0.68 -53.54 -17.11
C GLU A 262 -0.15 -54.83 -16.48
N ALA A 263 -0.36 -55.95 -17.17
CA ALA A 263 -0.14 -57.27 -16.61
C ALA A 263 1.34 -57.50 -16.24
N ALA A 264 1.56 -58.04 -15.05
CA ALA A 264 2.90 -58.35 -14.56
C ALA A 264 3.62 -59.36 -15.48
N PRO A 265 4.88 -59.12 -15.88
CA PRO A 265 5.73 -60.16 -16.44
C PRO A 265 5.98 -61.25 -15.39
N ALA A 266 5.85 -62.52 -15.79
CA ALA A 266 6.15 -63.66 -14.94
C ALA A 266 7.67 -63.76 -14.64
N PRO A 267 8.07 -64.29 -13.46
CA PRO A 267 9.47 -64.36 -13.07
C PRO A 267 10.22 -65.50 -13.79
N ILE A 268 11.48 -65.27 -14.13
CA ILE A 268 12.45 -66.31 -14.53
C ILE A 268 13.59 -66.29 -13.50
N ALA A 269 13.95 -67.47 -12.99
CA ALA A 269 14.85 -67.63 -11.85
C ALA A 269 16.30 -67.99 -12.23
N ASP A 270 17.22 -67.56 -11.36
CA ASP A 270 18.53 -68.12 -11.00
C ASP A 270 19.64 -68.44 -12.04
N LEU A 271 20.68 -67.58 -12.05
CA LEU A 271 22.07 -67.80 -11.52
C LEU A 271 22.89 -69.04 -11.98
N PRO A 272 24.27 -69.07 -11.90
CA PRO A 272 25.16 -68.25 -11.04
C PRO A 272 26.56 -67.78 -11.57
N ASN A 273 27.09 -66.69 -10.97
CA ASN A 273 28.50 -66.41 -10.56
C ASN A 273 29.70 -66.49 -11.57
N PRO A 274 30.95 -66.10 -11.18
CA PRO A 274 31.36 -64.73 -10.83
C PRO A 274 32.72 -64.30 -11.47
N VAL A 275 33.03 -62.99 -11.56
CA VAL A 275 34.42 -62.52 -11.80
C VAL A 275 34.75 -61.31 -10.92
N GLN A 276 35.93 -61.33 -10.31
CA GLN A 276 36.48 -60.30 -9.43
C GLN A 276 37.19 -59.18 -10.21
N THR A 277 37.36 -58.03 -9.54
CA THR A 277 38.48 -57.06 -9.55
C THR A 277 37.93 -55.63 -9.42
N ALA A 278 38.61 -54.67 -8.79
CA ALA A 278 39.56 -54.71 -7.68
C ALA A 278 39.50 -53.32 -7.01
N ALA A 279 39.77 -53.23 -5.71
CA ALA A 279 39.82 -51.94 -5.03
C ALA A 279 41.10 -51.17 -5.40
N VAL A 280 41.01 -49.84 -5.46
CA VAL A 280 42.18 -48.95 -5.38
C VAL A 280 41.92 -47.95 -4.27
N GLU A 281 42.64 -48.09 -3.16
CA GLU A 281 42.79 -47.05 -2.16
C GLU A 281 43.62 -45.89 -2.71
N VAL A 282 43.29 -44.66 -2.34
CA VAL A 282 44.24 -43.55 -2.36
C VAL A 282 44.17 -42.83 -1.02
N THR A 283 45.15 -43.10 -0.16
CA THR A 283 45.36 -42.41 1.12
C THR A 283 45.91 -40.99 0.93
N PRO A 284 45.64 -40.06 1.86
CA PRO A 284 46.02 -38.65 1.71
C PRO A 284 47.44 -38.37 2.21
N THR A 285 48.19 -37.48 1.54
CA THR A 285 49.38 -36.83 2.11
C THR A 285 49.68 -35.50 1.40
N ALA A 286 49.63 -34.38 2.13
CA ALA A 286 50.44 -33.18 1.87
C ALA A 286 50.30 -32.19 3.05
N THR A 287 51.23 -32.22 3.99
CA THR A 287 51.36 -31.24 5.07
C THR A 287 51.98 -29.95 4.52
N LEU A 288 51.36 -28.79 4.75
CA LEU A 288 52.00 -27.49 4.53
C LEU A 288 52.16 -26.74 5.85
N THR A 289 53.39 -26.75 6.35
CA THR A 289 53.86 -26.01 7.52
C THR A 289 54.30 -24.61 7.10
N THR A 290 53.59 -23.59 7.56
CA THR A 290 54.07 -22.20 7.48
C THR A 290 54.38 -21.67 8.86
N ARG A 291 55.67 -21.39 9.11
CA ARG A 291 56.14 -20.72 10.33
C ARG A 291 55.49 -19.34 10.47
N ILE A 292 55.13 -18.97 11.68
CA ILE A 292 55.08 -17.56 12.09
C ILE A 292 56.27 -17.34 13.02
N ILE A 293 57.11 -16.37 12.69
CA ILE A 293 58.31 -16.03 13.46
C ILE A 293 57.93 -15.02 14.53
N GLU A 294 58.45 -15.26 15.73
CA GLU A 294 58.33 -14.42 16.90
C GLU A 294 59.29 -13.22 16.83
N THR A 295 58.78 -12.01 17.03
CA THR A 295 59.60 -10.82 17.31
C THR A 295 58.96 -9.98 18.40
N ALA A 296 59.48 -10.08 19.63
CA ALA A 296 59.29 -9.09 20.68
C ALA A 296 60.13 -7.83 20.38
N VAL A 297 59.76 -6.65 20.91
CA VAL A 297 60.45 -5.93 22.01
C VAL A 297 59.45 -4.91 22.66
N PRO A 298 59.75 -4.05 23.68
CA PRO A 298 58.86 -3.97 24.85
C PRO A 298 58.23 -2.58 25.11
N ALA A 299 57.34 -2.50 26.11
CA ALA A 299 56.97 -1.24 26.75
C ALA A 299 56.86 -1.39 28.27
N SER A 300 57.44 -0.44 29.00
CA SER A 300 57.66 -0.47 30.45
C SER A 300 56.45 -0.03 31.28
N THR A 301 56.20 -0.72 32.39
CA THR A 301 55.43 -0.22 33.56
C THR A 301 56.27 0.77 34.39
N PRO A 302 55.63 1.68 35.13
CA PRO A 302 55.68 1.59 36.59
C PRO A 302 54.30 1.71 37.28
N ALA A 303 54.27 1.57 38.60
CA ALA A 303 53.16 0.96 39.35
C ALA A 303 52.41 1.88 40.36
N ALA A 304 51.52 1.24 41.15
CA ALA A 304 50.76 1.72 42.32
C ALA A 304 49.44 2.48 42.03
N LYS A 305 48.35 2.33 42.83
CA LYS A 305 48.05 1.49 44.02
C LYS A 305 46.51 1.24 44.07
N PRO A 306 45.98 0.22 44.81
CA PRO A 306 44.56 -0.13 44.77
C PRO A 306 43.71 0.56 45.86
N ALA A 307 42.43 0.83 45.58
CA ALA A 307 41.46 1.23 46.60
C ALA A 307 40.00 0.86 46.26
N ALA A 308 39.28 0.37 47.27
CA ALA A 308 37.83 0.36 47.47
C ALA A 308 36.91 -0.29 46.40
N VAL A 309 36.47 -1.51 46.72
CA VAL A 309 35.20 -2.07 46.20
C VAL A 309 34.02 -1.27 46.76
N VAL A 310 33.15 -0.75 45.90
CA VAL A 310 31.82 -0.25 46.26
C VAL A 310 30.78 -0.93 45.36
N ALA A 311 29.86 -1.68 45.96
CA ALA A 311 28.83 -2.39 45.21
C ALA A 311 27.76 -1.42 44.65
N PRO A 312 27.38 -1.51 43.36
CA PRO A 312 26.29 -0.72 42.82
C PRO A 312 24.94 -1.29 43.28
N LYS A 313 24.12 -0.41 43.85
CA LYS A 313 22.73 -0.69 44.28
C LYS A 313 21.84 -0.91 43.05
N ALA A 314 20.78 -1.71 43.21
CA ALA A 314 19.95 -2.24 42.13
C ALA A 314 19.49 -1.22 41.07
N ALA A 315 19.67 -1.58 39.80
CA ALA A 315 19.19 -0.79 38.66
C ALA A 315 17.66 -0.90 38.50
N SER A 316 16.97 0.24 38.50
CA SER A 316 15.58 0.34 38.06
C SER A 316 15.50 0.21 36.54
N LYS A 317 14.59 -0.65 36.04
CA LYS A 317 14.32 -0.77 34.61
C LYS A 317 13.74 0.55 34.06
N PRO A 318 14.31 1.15 33.00
CA PRO A 318 13.63 2.19 32.24
C PRO A 318 12.43 1.58 31.51
N ALA A 319 11.24 2.17 31.68
CA ALA A 319 10.08 1.80 30.88
C ALA A 319 10.26 2.27 29.42
N PRO A 320 9.77 1.54 28.41
CA PRO A 320 9.93 1.94 27.01
C PRO A 320 9.15 3.21 26.70
N VAL A 321 9.87 4.28 26.35
CA VAL A 321 9.27 5.55 25.94
C VAL A 321 8.58 5.37 24.59
N ARG A 322 7.25 5.26 24.60
CA ARG A 322 6.42 5.25 23.38
C ARG A 322 6.33 6.65 22.78
N THR A 323 7.34 7.07 21.99
CA THR A 323 7.25 8.29 21.18
C THR A 323 6.36 8.07 19.96
N ALA A 324 5.04 8.23 20.13
CA ALA A 324 4.07 8.28 19.04
C ALA A 324 4.19 9.60 18.25
N ALA A 325 5.26 9.75 17.47
CA ALA A 325 5.35 10.82 16.48
C ALA A 325 4.37 10.55 15.35
N LYS A 326 3.46 11.50 15.06
CA LYS A 326 2.73 11.52 13.78
C LYS A 326 3.76 11.60 12.65
N ARG A 327 3.85 10.57 11.81
CA ARG A 327 4.80 10.48 10.70
C ARG A 327 4.05 10.66 9.38
N ASP A 328 4.13 11.86 8.83
CA ASP A 328 3.54 12.23 7.54
C ASP A 328 4.33 11.70 6.33
N PHE A 329 4.55 10.38 6.28
CA PHE A 329 5.12 9.70 5.13
C PHE A 329 4.15 8.63 4.62
N ILE A 330 3.24 9.05 3.75
CA ILE A 330 2.32 8.16 3.04
C ILE A 330 2.32 8.55 1.57
N VAL A 331 2.51 7.54 0.73
CA VAL A 331 2.38 7.53 -0.73
C VAL A 331 1.21 8.42 -1.21
N GLU A 332 1.46 9.30 -2.18
CA GLU A 332 0.41 9.98 -2.93
C GLU A 332 -0.56 8.93 -3.49
N GLY A 333 -1.82 9.05 -3.09
CA GLY A 333 -2.85 8.11 -3.56
C GLY A 333 -3.03 8.26 -5.07
N PRO A 334 -3.03 7.17 -5.85
CA PRO A 334 -3.27 7.25 -7.29
C PRO A 334 -4.68 7.76 -7.55
N ALA A 335 -4.79 8.75 -8.44
CA ALA A 335 -5.98 8.90 -9.25
C ALA A 335 -6.05 7.69 -10.19
N GLY A 336 -7.00 6.77 -9.94
CA GLY A 336 -7.06 5.48 -10.63
C GLY A 336 -7.22 5.56 -12.16
N LYS A 337 -6.64 4.59 -12.87
CA LYS A 337 -6.63 4.42 -14.35
C LYS A 337 -7.77 3.43 -14.78
N ALA A 338 -7.98 2.98 -16.03
CA ALA A 338 -7.23 3.10 -17.30
C ALA A 338 -8.18 2.92 -18.52
N LYS A 339 -8.05 3.76 -19.59
CA LYS A 339 -7.65 3.34 -20.97
C LYS A 339 -8.80 2.68 -21.83
N PRO A 340 -8.62 2.29 -23.13
CA PRO A 340 -9.03 3.17 -24.25
C PRO A 340 -9.67 2.49 -25.50
N VAL A 341 -10.29 3.25 -26.44
CA VAL A 341 -10.60 2.77 -27.82
C VAL A 341 -10.31 3.85 -28.89
N LYS A 342 -10.04 3.37 -30.12
CA LYS A 342 -9.44 4.00 -31.33
C LYS A 342 -10.37 3.70 -32.55
N ILE A 343 -10.50 4.46 -33.65
CA ILE A 343 -9.91 5.72 -34.18
C ILE A 343 -10.99 6.47 -35.03
N ALA A 344 -10.60 7.57 -35.70
CA ALA A 344 -11.06 8.06 -37.02
C ALA A 344 -12.22 9.08 -37.13
N LYS A 345 -12.08 9.96 -38.15
CA LYS A 345 -13.00 11.05 -38.53
C LYS A 345 -14.14 10.53 -39.41
N ALA A 346 -15.31 11.17 -39.32
CA ALA A 346 -16.42 10.92 -40.25
C ALA A 346 -16.43 11.93 -41.43
N THR A 347 -16.87 11.47 -42.61
CA THR A 347 -17.32 12.31 -43.74
C THR A 347 -18.47 11.58 -44.46
N THR A 348 -19.15 12.24 -45.39
CA THR A 348 -20.62 12.16 -45.57
C THR A 348 -21.16 11.31 -46.74
N VAL A 349 -22.47 10.99 -46.64
CA VAL A 349 -23.40 10.47 -47.68
C VAL A 349 -23.46 8.94 -47.83
N ALA A 350 -24.69 8.42 -48.01
CA ALA A 350 -25.07 7.01 -48.26
C ALA A 350 -24.88 5.98 -47.12
N ALA A 351 -25.68 6.11 -46.04
CA ALA A 351 -25.93 5.13 -44.96
C ALA A 351 -24.71 4.65 -44.12
N PRO A 352 -24.93 3.96 -42.98
CA PRO A 352 -25.64 4.38 -41.76
C PRO A 352 -24.65 4.72 -40.60
N ALA A 353 -24.99 5.63 -39.67
CA ALA A 353 -24.30 5.77 -38.37
C ALA A 353 -25.06 6.64 -37.35
N ALA A 354 -24.97 6.30 -36.06
CA ALA A 354 -25.61 7.04 -34.96
C ALA A 354 -24.85 8.32 -34.57
N ARG A 355 -25.58 9.42 -34.32
CA ARG A 355 -25.01 10.66 -33.76
C ARG A 355 -24.93 10.57 -32.23
N MET A 356 -23.73 10.31 -31.69
CA MET A 356 -23.42 10.60 -30.29
C MET A 356 -23.55 12.11 -30.04
N GLN A 357 -24.28 12.50 -28.99
CA GLN A 357 -24.37 13.91 -28.58
C GLN A 357 -23.02 14.37 -28.01
N GLN A 358 -22.46 15.43 -28.60
CA GLN A 358 -21.33 16.14 -28.00
C GLN A 358 -21.82 16.87 -26.76
N VAL A 359 -21.25 16.56 -25.59
CA VAL A 359 -21.48 17.35 -24.37
C VAL A 359 -20.83 18.71 -24.58
N ALA A 360 -21.64 19.75 -24.78
CA ALA A 360 -21.17 21.10 -25.05
C ALA A 360 -20.30 21.62 -23.89
N PHE A 361 -19.22 22.33 -24.23
CA PHE A 361 -18.34 22.97 -23.25
C PHE A 361 -19.07 24.15 -22.59
N ILE A 362 -19.59 23.94 -21.38
CA ILE A 362 -20.23 25.00 -20.60
C ILE A 362 -19.19 26.06 -20.24
N LYS A 363 -19.47 27.30 -20.61
CA LYS A 363 -18.66 28.50 -20.32
C LYS A 363 -19.43 29.40 -19.35
N PRO A 364 -18.74 30.27 -18.57
CA PRO A 364 -19.40 31.28 -17.77
C PRO A 364 -20.20 32.26 -18.65
N VAL A 365 -21.45 32.50 -18.28
CA VAL A 365 -22.31 33.52 -18.88
C VAL A 365 -21.90 34.89 -18.35
N THR A 366 -21.52 35.80 -19.25
CA THR A 366 -21.04 37.15 -18.92
C THR A 366 -22.16 38.16 -18.64
N THR A 367 -23.38 37.89 -19.08
CA THR A 367 -24.55 38.77 -18.96
C THR A 367 -25.80 37.95 -18.68
N GLY A 368 -26.53 38.24 -17.59
CA GLY A 368 -27.76 37.51 -17.24
C GLY A 368 -27.53 36.13 -16.62
N ALA A 369 -26.41 35.91 -15.92
CA ALA A 369 -26.19 34.68 -15.16
C ALA A 369 -27.24 34.49 -14.05
N SER A 370 -27.70 33.25 -13.88
CA SER A 370 -28.67 32.87 -12.85
C SER A 370 -28.06 32.82 -11.45
N ASN A 371 -28.92 32.81 -10.42
CA ASN A 371 -28.51 32.65 -9.01
C ASN A 371 -28.02 31.23 -8.67
N TRP A 372 -27.92 30.30 -9.63
CA TRP A 372 -27.40 28.96 -9.38
C TRP A 372 -25.87 28.96 -9.26
N VAL A 373 -25.37 28.29 -8.23
CA VAL A 373 -23.94 28.15 -7.93
C VAL A 373 -23.59 26.68 -7.70
N VAL A 374 -22.38 26.30 -8.10
CA VAL A 374 -21.80 24.99 -7.78
C VAL A 374 -20.91 25.17 -6.55
N GLN A 375 -21.31 24.64 -5.40
CA GLN A 375 -20.48 24.64 -4.20
C GLN A 375 -19.46 23.50 -4.29
N LEU A 376 -18.17 23.84 -4.19
CA LEU A 376 -17.02 22.94 -4.28
C LEU A 376 -16.51 22.47 -2.90
N GLY A 377 -16.85 23.19 -1.83
CA GLY A 377 -16.46 22.79 -0.47
C GLY A 377 -16.89 23.76 0.61
N ALA A 378 -16.57 23.40 1.86
CA ALA A 378 -16.71 24.25 3.04
C ALA A 378 -15.51 23.99 3.96
N TYR A 379 -14.80 25.06 4.35
CA TYR A 379 -13.49 24.99 4.99
C TYR A 379 -13.45 25.78 6.29
N ALA A 380 -12.53 25.42 7.19
CA ALA A 380 -12.42 26.04 8.52
C ALA A 380 -11.87 27.49 8.49
N SER A 381 -11.29 27.95 7.38
CA SER A 381 -10.80 29.33 7.23
C SER A 381 -10.85 29.82 5.77
N PRO A 382 -10.82 31.14 5.52
CA PRO A 382 -10.76 31.70 4.17
C PRO A 382 -9.47 31.31 3.43
N ALA A 383 -8.34 31.20 4.15
CA ALA A 383 -7.05 30.82 3.57
C ALA A 383 -7.10 29.39 2.99
N ILE A 384 -7.62 28.42 3.76
CA ILE A 384 -7.79 27.04 3.28
C ILE A 384 -8.75 26.99 2.07
N ALA A 385 -9.81 27.81 2.07
CA ALA A 385 -10.71 27.90 0.92
C ALA A 385 -10.01 28.45 -0.33
N LYS A 386 -9.14 29.46 -0.19
CA LYS A 386 -8.32 30.01 -1.27
C LYS A 386 -7.30 28.99 -1.79
N ASP A 387 -6.58 28.31 -0.92
CA ASP A 387 -5.56 27.32 -1.33
C ASP A 387 -6.22 26.13 -2.06
N LYS A 388 -7.39 25.69 -1.58
CA LYS A 388 -8.18 24.64 -2.24
C LYS A 388 -8.76 25.10 -3.57
N TRP A 389 -9.20 26.36 -3.70
CA TRP A 389 -9.55 26.94 -5.00
C TRP A 389 -8.37 26.89 -5.97
N MET A 390 -7.20 27.42 -5.57
CA MET A 390 -6.01 27.48 -6.41
C MET A 390 -5.54 26.08 -6.85
N SER A 391 -5.63 25.09 -5.96
CA SER A 391 -5.34 23.68 -6.29
C SER A 391 -6.33 23.12 -7.32
N MET A 392 -7.63 23.30 -7.15
CA MET A 392 -8.64 22.80 -8.10
C MET A 392 -8.54 23.49 -9.47
N ALA A 393 -8.35 24.81 -9.49
CA ALA A 393 -8.30 25.59 -10.71
C ALA A 393 -6.99 25.37 -11.52
N ARG A 394 -5.87 24.99 -10.89
CA ARG A 394 -4.64 24.56 -11.59
C ARG A 394 -4.79 23.23 -12.33
N VAL A 395 -5.66 22.34 -11.84
CA VAL A 395 -5.84 20.97 -12.40
C VAL A 395 -7.03 20.93 -13.37
N ASN A 396 -7.94 21.91 -13.30
CA ASN A 396 -9.14 21.94 -14.11
C ASN A 396 -9.42 23.36 -14.65
N ASP A 397 -8.90 23.62 -15.85
CA ASP A 397 -9.12 24.87 -16.61
C ASP A 397 -10.60 25.19 -16.82
N ARG A 398 -11.47 24.18 -16.89
CA ARG A 398 -12.92 24.38 -17.05
C ARG A 398 -13.52 25.03 -15.82
N ILE A 399 -13.08 24.62 -14.62
CA ILE A 399 -13.47 25.27 -13.36
C ILE A 399 -12.82 26.65 -13.24
N ALA A 400 -11.54 26.77 -13.60
CA ALA A 400 -10.78 28.01 -13.50
C ALA A 400 -11.38 29.20 -14.27
N ALA A 401 -12.15 28.92 -15.33
CA ALA A 401 -12.86 29.94 -16.11
C ALA A 401 -14.04 30.60 -15.36
N PHE A 402 -14.62 29.96 -14.34
CA PHE A 402 -15.81 30.49 -13.67
C PHE A 402 -15.48 31.47 -12.52
N PRO A 403 -16.24 32.57 -12.37
CA PRO A 403 -16.15 33.45 -11.21
C PRO A 403 -16.30 32.71 -9.86
N VAL A 404 -15.42 33.04 -8.92
CA VAL A 404 -15.39 32.46 -7.57
C VAL A 404 -16.28 33.25 -6.62
N LEU A 405 -17.02 32.55 -5.78
CA LEU A 405 -17.77 33.09 -4.65
C LEU A 405 -17.32 32.42 -3.36
N THR A 406 -17.17 33.21 -2.30
CA THR A 406 -17.10 32.68 -0.93
C THR A 406 -18.26 33.21 -0.09
N SER A 407 -18.90 32.33 0.68
CA SER A 407 -19.93 32.69 1.64
C SER A 407 -19.66 32.01 2.98
N GLN A 408 -20.21 32.55 4.08
CA GLN A 408 -20.09 31.92 5.39
C GLN A 408 -21.35 31.13 5.74
N ALA A 409 -21.21 30.05 6.51
CA ALA A 409 -22.34 29.34 7.11
C ALA A 409 -21.95 28.68 8.42
N THR A 410 -22.84 28.75 9.41
CA THR A 410 -22.67 28.09 10.70
C THR A 410 -23.26 26.68 10.64
N VAL A 411 -22.51 25.68 11.07
CA VAL A 411 -22.96 24.29 11.24
C VAL A 411 -22.52 23.82 12.62
N ASN A 412 -23.47 23.40 13.45
CA ASN A 412 -23.24 22.97 14.84
C ASN A 412 -22.42 24.00 15.65
N GLY A 413 -22.78 25.28 15.56
CA GLY A 413 -22.10 26.39 16.24
C GLY A 413 -20.73 26.80 15.66
N LYS A 414 -20.22 26.11 14.63
CA LYS A 414 -18.92 26.42 13.99
C LYS A 414 -19.12 27.10 12.65
N ILE A 415 -18.39 28.20 12.41
CA ILE A 415 -18.42 28.93 11.13
C ILE A 415 -17.54 28.20 10.11
N PHE A 416 -18.07 27.98 8.91
CA PHE A 416 -17.35 27.45 7.76
C PHE A 416 -17.40 28.41 6.59
N HIS A 417 -16.27 28.55 5.90
CA HIS A 417 -16.12 29.32 4.67
C HIS A 417 -16.42 28.41 3.48
N ARG A 418 -17.60 28.58 2.89
CA ARG A 418 -18.06 27.87 1.70
C ARG A 418 -17.40 28.45 0.46
N LEU A 419 -16.87 27.57 -0.40
CA LEU A 419 -16.30 27.90 -1.69
C LEU A 419 -17.26 27.45 -2.79
N ALA A 420 -17.62 28.35 -3.70
CA ALA A 420 -18.49 28.07 -4.84
C ALA A 420 -18.04 28.81 -6.10
N ILE A 421 -18.58 28.40 -7.24
CA ILE A 421 -18.47 29.10 -8.53
C ILE A 421 -19.84 29.51 -9.03
N SER A 422 -19.91 30.62 -9.78
CA SER A 422 -21.12 31.16 -10.41
C SER A 422 -20.89 31.46 -11.90
N GLY A 423 -21.90 32.02 -12.58
CA GLY A 423 -21.86 32.28 -14.02
C GLY A 423 -22.63 31.25 -14.86
N PHE A 424 -23.60 30.54 -14.30
CA PHE A 424 -24.43 29.57 -15.03
C PHE A 424 -25.68 30.23 -15.60
N GLY A 425 -26.04 29.91 -16.84
CA GLY A 425 -27.28 30.42 -17.45
C GLY A 425 -28.51 29.88 -16.74
N ASN A 426 -28.48 28.62 -16.30
CA ASN A 426 -29.57 27.97 -15.59
C ASN A 426 -29.07 26.87 -14.61
N ARG A 427 -30.00 26.22 -13.90
CA ARG A 427 -29.71 25.12 -12.95
C ARG A 427 -29.13 23.87 -13.63
N ALA A 428 -29.57 23.54 -14.84
CA ALA A 428 -29.11 22.36 -15.58
C ALA A 428 -27.65 22.53 -16.02
N ASP A 429 -27.20 23.74 -16.38
CA ASP A 429 -25.79 24.03 -16.66
C ASP A 429 -24.93 23.77 -15.41
N ALA A 430 -25.36 24.28 -14.26
CA ALA A 430 -24.68 24.07 -12.97
C ALA A 430 -24.65 22.58 -12.57
N GLN A 431 -25.75 21.85 -12.83
CA GLN A 431 -25.83 20.40 -12.60
C GLN A 431 -24.89 19.64 -13.54
N THR A 432 -24.84 19.99 -14.82
CA THR A 432 -23.97 19.35 -15.82
C THR A 432 -22.49 19.59 -15.51
N LEU A 433 -22.11 20.82 -15.13
CA LEU A 433 -20.73 21.06 -14.66
C LEU A 433 -20.45 20.26 -13.38
N CYS A 434 -21.34 20.27 -12.39
CA CYS A 434 -21.13 19.50 -11.16
C CYS A 434 -21.06 17.97 -11.41
N GLN A 435 -21.85 17.43 -12.35
CA GLN A 435 -21.70 16.03 -12.79
C GLN A 435 -20.32 15.78 -13.41
N SER A 436 -19.80 16.70 -14.22
CA SER A 436 -18.44 16.59 -14.79
C SER A 436 -17.35 16.63 -13.71
N ILE A 437 -17.54 17.43 -12.65
CA ILE A 437 -16.64 17.48 -11.49
C ILE A 437 -16.69 16.16 -10.72
N LYS A 438 -17.88 15.60 -10.48
CA LYS A 438 -18.06 14.28 -9.85
C LYS A 438 -17.46 13.13 -10.66
N ALA A 439 -17.57 13.17 -11.99
CA ALA A 439 -16.94 12.20 -12.87
C ALA A 439 -15.40 12.21 -12.75
N GLN A 440 -14.81 13.35 -12.41
CA GLN A 440 -13.38 13.50 -12.09
C GLN A 440 -13.06 13.24 -10.60
N ARG A 441 -13.94 12.55 -9.87
CA ARG A 441 -13.87 12.27 -8.42
C ARG A 441 -13.87 13.53 -7.53
N GLY A 442 -14.21 14.70 -8.07
CA GLY A 442 -14.37 15.94 -7.32
C GLY A 442 -15.70 15.97 -6.54
N GLN A 443 -15.73 16.74 -5.45
CA GLN A 443 -16.93 16.92 -4.64
C GLN A 443 -17.63 18.23 -5.00
N CYS A 444 -18.93 18.17 -5.26
CA CYS A 444 -19.75 19.35 -5.46
C CYS A 444 -21.24 19.08 -5.22
N PHE A 445 -21.99 20.17 -4.99
CA PHE A 445 -23.43 20.18 -5.12
C PHE A 445 -23.92 21.52 -5.67
N VAL A 446 -25.09 21.50 -6.31
CA VAL A 446 -25.74 22.68 -6.87
C VAL A 446 -26.70 23.26 -5.84
N ARG A 447 -26.64 24.58 -5.64
CA ARG A 447 -27.57 25.34 -4.79
C ARG A 447 -27.76 26.75 -5.34
N GLU A 448 -28.65 27.51 -4.73
CA GLU A 448 -28.75 28.94 -4.99
C GLU A 448 -27.64 29.71 -4.25
N GLY A 449 -27.30 30.90 -4.76
CA GLY A 449 -26.36 31.83 -4.15
C GLY A 449 -26.79 32.21 -2.73
N ALA A 450 -25.82 32.41 -1.85
CA ALA A 450 -26.12 32.85 -0.49
C ALA A 450 -26.18 34.39 -0.47
N PRO A 451 -27.08 35.03 0.30
CA PRO A 451 -27.19 36.49 0.35
C PRO A 451 -25.92 37.17 0.91
N ASN A 452 -25.06 36.44 1.62
CA ASN A 452 -23.74 36.88 2.09
C ASN A 452 -22.56 36.37 1.23
N ALA A 453 -22.80 35.98 -0.03
CA ALA A 453 -21.74 35.51 -0.93
C ALA A 453 -20.97 36.68 -1.53
N MET A 454 -19.66 36.74 -1.28
CA MET A 454 -18.77 37.78 -1.80
C MET A 454 -17.97 37.23 -2.99
N PRO A 455 -18.05 37.85 -4.18
CA PRO A 455 -17.20 37.51 -5.33
C PRO A 455 -15.71 37.68 -4.99
N GLN A 456 -14.91 36.67 -5.29
CA GLN A 456 -13.47 36.67 -5.03
C GLN A 456 -12.68 36.88 -6.32
N ARG A 457 -11.84 37.93 -6.35
CA ARG A 457 -10.90 38.18 -7.46
C ARG A 457 -9.63 37.34 -7.32
N TRP A 458 -9.78 36.02 -7.18
CA TRP A 458 -8.67 35.07 -7.11
C TRP A 458 -8.32 34.57 -8.51
N ALA A 459 -7.71 35.45 -9.31
CA ALA A 459 -7.29 35.13 -10.66
C ALA A 459 -6.22 34.04 -10.66
N VAL A 460 -6.54 32.91 -11.29
CA VAL A 460 -5.52 31.98 -11.80
C VAL A 460 -5.03 32.60 -13.10
N ALA A 461 -3.71 32.75 -13.26
CA ALA A 461 -3.15 33.39 -14.44
C ALA A 461 -3.51 32.57 -15.68
N ALA A 462 -4.32 33.14 -16.57
CA ALA A 462 -4.67 32.49 -17.83
C ALA A 462 -3.37 32.20 -18.63
N PRO A 463 -3.28 31.07 -19.34
CA PRO A 463 -2.14 30.75 -20.18
C PRO A 463 -2.11 31.71 -21.38
N ARG A 464 -1.47 32.87 -21.21
CA ARG A 464 -1.06 33.70 -22.34
C ARG A 464 -0.05 32.90 -23.15
N GLY A 465 -0.43 32.56 -24.39
CA GLY A 465 0.44 31.88 -25.32
C GLY A 465 1.77 32.61 -25.44
N ARG A 466 2.89 31.88 -25.25
CA ARG A 466 4.24 32.41 -25.43
C ARG A 466 4.43 32.72 -26.91
N GLN A 467 4.23 33.97 -27.31
CA GLN A 467 4.76 34.47 -28.57
C GLN A 467 6.28 34.49 -28.44
N PHE A 468 6.95 33.61 -29.17
CA PHE A 468 8.39 33.68 -29.37
C PHE A 468 8.66 34.84 -30.33
N ALA A 469 9.25 35.92 -29.82
CA ALA A 469 9.80 36.97 -30.68
C ALA A 469 11.12 36.47 -31.26
N SER A 470 11.12 36.13 -32.55
CA SER A 470 12.35 35.89 -33.31
C SER A 470 13.02 37.22 -33.65
N ARG A 471 14.29 37.35 -33.27
CA ARG A 471 15.27 38.23 -33.91
C ARG A 471 16.61 37.50 -33.95
#